data_AF-A0A434EQM8-F1
#
_entry.id   AF-A0A434EQM8-F1
#
_cell.length_a   1.000
_cell.length_b   1.000
_cell.length_c   1.000
_cell.angle_alpha   90.00
_cell.angle_beta   90.00
_cell.angle_gamma   90.00
#
_symmetry.space_group_name_H-M   'P 1'
#
loop_
_entity.id
_entity.type
_entity.pdbx_description
1 polymer ?
#
loop_
_entity_poly.entity_id
_entity_poly.type
_entity_poly.pdbx_seq_one_letter_code
_entity_poly.pdbx_strand_id
1 'polypeptide(L)'
;MGGIAAEIALRSGLFAAIRRRLRRRPRQAEVLDALAIFQRSLITPNARFDRYLKGERGAITADEEHGYQLFKAYGCIACHQGANVGGNLFQKFGIFQDPFAGQKTLSQADLGRFAITGAESDRHVFRVPSLRNVAVTAPYFHDGRTASLGQAVRIMARNQLGREIDQRDADLIVEFLGTLTGEYRGQPLTSAADRLQQ
;
A
#
# COMPACT_ATOMS: atom_id res chain seq x y z
N MET A 1 -22.31 24.60 -8.91
CA MET A 1 -21.65 23.31 -9.22
C MET A 1 -20.35 23.58 -9.98
N GLY A 2 -19.34 24.11 -9.28
CA GLY A 2 -18.01 24.34 -9.86
C GLY A 2 -17.19 23.07 -9.71
N GLY A 3 -17.12 22.26 -10.76
CA GLY A 3 -16.39 21.00 -10.74
C GLY A 3 -14.89 21.21 -10.62
N ILE A 4 -14.20 20.19 -10.12
CA ILE A 4 -12.75 20.05 -9.96
C ILE A 4 -11.94 20.55 -11.18
N ALA A 5 -12.53 20.53 -12.39
CA ALA A 5 -11.96 21.12 -13.60
C ALA A 5 -11.66 22.63 -13.51
N ALA A 6 -12.42 23.41 -12.72
CA ALA A 6 -12.20 24.83 -12.50
C ALA A 6 -11.06 25.10 -11.50
N GLU A 7 -10.81 24.18 -10.58
CA GLU A 7 -9.83 24.36 -9.51
C GLU A 7 -8.40 24.03 -9.97
N ILE A 8 -8.25 23.09 -10.91
CA ILE A 8 -6.97 22.82 -11.58
C ILE A 8 -6.55 24.09 -12.38
N ALA A 9 -7.50 24.86 -12.91
CA ALA A 9 -7.23 26.09 -13.69
C ALA A 9 -6.58 27.22 -12.86
N LEU A 10 -6.61 27.14 -11.53
CA LEU A 10 -6.13 28.18 -10.62
C LEU A 10 -4.69 27.96 -10.09
N ARG A 11 -4.03 26.84 -10.42
CA ARG A 11 -2.56 26.71 -10.22
C ARG A 11 -1.84 27.05 -11.53
N SER A 12 -1.61 28.35 -11.70
CA SER A 12 -1.11 29.06 -12.89
C SER A 12 0.07 28.43 -13.66
N GLY A 13 0.93 27.63 -13.02
CA GLY A 13 2.09 27.01 -13.68
C GLY A 13 1.77 25.81 -14.59
N LEU A 14 0.83 24.94 -14.18
CA LEU A 14 0.56 23.69 -14.91
C LEU A 14 -0.20 23.95 -16.21
N PHE A 15 -1.21 24.83 -16.16
CA PHE A 15 -1.96 25.23 -17.37
C PHE A 15 -1.09 26.03 -18.33
N ALA A 16 -0.20 26.89 -17.83
CA ALA A 16 0.77 27.57 -18.68
C ALA A 16 1.70 26.56 -19.38
N ALA A 17 2.24 25.57 -18.65
CA ALA A 17 3.09 24.54 -19.22
C ALA A 17 2.37 23.65 -20.26
N ILE A 18 1.11 23.27 -19.99
CA ILE A 18 0.27 22.49 -20.91
C ILE A 18 -0.10 23.32 -22.15
N ARG A 19 -0.53 24.59 -22.00
CA ARG A 19 -0.87 25.48 -23.14
C ARG A 19 0.33 25.80 -24.03
N ARG A 20 1.54 25.85 -23.46
CA ARG A 20 2.78 26.08 -24.22
C ARG A 20 3.09 24.91 -25.15
N ARG A 21 2.68 23.69 -24.78
CA ARG A 21 2.94 22.45 -25.55
C ARG A 21 1.76 22.03 -26.41
N LEU A 22 0.55 22.15 -25.88
CA LEU A 22 -0.72 21.96 -26.58
C LEU A 22 -1.27 23.36 -26.86
N ARG A 23 -1.18 23.83 -28.12
CA ARG A 23 -1.69 25.15 -28.56
C ARG A 23 -3.23 25.29 -28.50
N ARG A 24 -3.90 24.49 -27.67
CA ARG A 24 -5.34 24.42 -27.43
C ARG A 24 -5.62 23.93 -26.01
N ARG A 25 -6.87 24.04 -25.56
CA ARG A 25 -7.29 23.40 -24.29
C ARG A 25 -7.15 21.87 -24.41
N PRO A 26 -6.65 21.18 -23.37
CA PRO A 26 -6.57 19.73 -23.36
C PRO A 26 -7.97 19.12 -23.25
N ARG A 27 -8.19 18.00 -23.94
CA ARG A 27 -9.40 17.17 -23.80
C ARG A 27 -9.32 16.36 -22.51
N GLN A 28 -10.47 15.95 -21.96
CA GLN A 28 -10.51 15.11 -20.75
C GLN A 28 -9.62 13.86 -20.88
N ALA A 29 -9.66 13.18 -22.02
CA ALA A 29 -8.81 12.02 -22.30
C ALA A 29 -7.30 12.34 -22.18
N GLU A 30 -6.87 13.52 -22.65
CA GLU A 30 -5.45 13.91 -22.60
C GLU A 30 -4.99 14.22 -21.18
N VAL A 31 -5.89 14.74 -20.34
CA VAL A 31 -5.61 14.94 -18.91
C VAL A 31 -5.50 13.58 -18.21
N LEU A 32 -6.41 12.65 -18.48
CA LEU A 32 -6.37 11.30 -17.91
C LEU A 32 -5.11 10.54 -18.36
N ASP A 33 -4.72 10.64 -19.63
CA ASP A 33 -3.50 10.03 -20.15
C ASP A 33 -2.25 10.60 -19.47
N ALA A 34 -2.17 11.93 -19.33
CA ALA A 34 -1.05 12.58 -18.65
C ALA A 34 -0.94 12.15 -17.18
N LEU A 35 -2.07 12.05 -16.46
CA LEU A 35 -2.12 11.55 -15.09
C LEU A 35 -1.68 10.10 -15.00
N ALA A 36 -2.16 9.24 -15.91
CA ALA A 36 -1.79 7.83 -15.94
C ALA A 36 -0.30 7.64 -16.25
N ILE A 37 0.28 8.43 -17.17
CA ILE A 37 1.73 8.43 -17.44
C ILE A 37 2.51 8.86 -16.20
N PHE A 38 2.08 9.95 -15.54
CA PHE A 38 2.71 10.41 -14.32
C PHE A 38 2.68 9.33 -13.23
N GLN A 39 1.51 8.72 -12.96
CA GLN A 39 1.37 7.64 -11.98
C GLN A 39 2.23 6.42 -12.31
N ARG A 40 2.34 6.03 -13.59
CA ARG A 40 3.26 4.94 -14.01
C ARG A 40 4.73 5.27 -13.79
N SER A 41 5.11 6.54 -13.77
CA SER A 41 6.48 6.98 -13.47
C SER A 41 6.82 6.99 -11.97
N LEU A 42 5.81 6.88 -11.09
CA LEU A 42 5.99 6.84 -9.63
C LEU A 42 6.43 5.45 -9.14
N ILE A 43 7.41 4.86 -9.82
CA ILE A 43 8.05 3.63 -9.37
C ILE A 43 9.10 3.92 -8.30
N THR A 44 9.30 2.95 -7.42
CA THR A 44 10.21 3.03 -6.27
C THR A 44 11.22 1.89 -6.31
N PRO A 45 12.18 1.90 -7.26
CA PRO A 45 13.17 0.84 -7.39
C PRO A 45 14.16 0.83 -6.21
N ASN A 46 15.13 -0.09 -6.26
CA ASN A 46 16.27 -0.16 -5.34
C ASN A 46 15.91 -0.43 -3.87
N ALA A 47 14.72 -0.95 -3.59
CA ALA A 47 14.41 -1.47 -2.26
C ALA A 47 15.48 -2.51 -1.86
N ARG A 48 15.86 -2.53 -0.58
CA ARG A 48 16.91 -3.42 -0.07
C ARG A 48 16.60 -4.88 -0.37
N PHE A 49 15.33 -5.25 -0.28
CA PHE A 49 14.87 -6.59 -0.65
C PHE A 49 15.03 -6.90 -2.14
N ASP A 50 14.84 -5.93 -3.04
CA ASP A 50 15.04 -6.15 -4.48
C ASP A 50 16.50 -6.45 -4.80
N ARG A 51 17.42 -5.78 -4.11
CA ARG A 51 18.86 -6.02 -4.25
C ARG A 51 19.24 -7.40 -3.71
N TYR A 52 18.69 -7.78 -2.54
CA TYR A 52 18.84 -9.14 -2.00
C TYR A 52 18.36 -10.21 -3.00
N LEU A 53 17.18 -10.03 -3.60
CA LEU A 53 16.65 -10.95 -4.62
C LEU A 53 17.50 -11.01 -5.91
N LYS A 54 18.27 -9.96 -6.22
CA LYS A 54 19.23 -9.93 -7.34
C LYS A 54 20.59 -10.56 -7.02
N GLY A 55 20.78 -11.06 -5.79
CA GLY A 55 21.99 -11.76 -5.36
C GLY A 55 22.93 -10.95 -4.46
N GLU A 56 22.60 -9.69 -4.14
CA GLU A 56 23.36 -8.89 -3.16
C GLU A 56 23.01 -9.35 -1.74
N ARG A 57 23.60 -10.47 -1.29
CA ARG A 57 23.27 -11.11 0.01
C ARG A 57 23.38 -10.16 1.21
N GLY A 58 24.29 -9.19 1.16
CA GLY A 58 24.47 -8.20 2.23
C GLY A 58 23.50 -7.00 2.16
N ALA A 59 22.53 -6.98 1.24
CA ALA A 59 21.58 -5.87 1.13
C ALA A 59 20.57 -5.83 2.30
N ILE A 60 20.32 -6.97 2.93
CA ILE A 60 19.48 -7.11 4.13
C ILE A 60 20.28 -7.77 5.27
N THR A 61 19.86 -7.52 6.52
CA THR A 61 20.48 -8.12 7.71
C THR A 61 19.98 -9.54 7.95
N ALA A 62 20.64 -10.27 8.85
CA ALA A 62 20.18 -11.60 9.25
C ALA A 62 18.78 -11.59 9.90
N ASP A 63 18.46 -10.54 10.67
CA ASP A 63 17.15 -10.37 11.29
C ASP A 63 16.06 -10.06 10.26
N GLU A 64 16.35 -9.23 9.25
CA GLU A 64 15.44 -8.95 8.14
C GLU A 64 15.20 -10.20 7.27
N GLU A 65 16.25 -10.99 7.02
CA GLU A 65 16.12 -12.28 6.33
C GLU A 65 15.29 -13.27 7.15
N HIS A 66 15.49 -13.33 8.46
CA HIS A 66 14.68 -14.15 9.35
C HIS A 66 13.21 -13.70 9.35
N GLY A 67 12.96 -12.39 9.39
CA GLY A 67 11.63 -11.79 9.23
C GLY A 67 10.96 -12.21 7.93
N TYR A 68 11.69 -12.27 6.83
CA TYR A 68 11.19 -12.78 5.55
C TYR A 68 10.82 -14.27 5.64
N GLN A 69 11.63 -15.10 6.30
CA GLN A 69 11.28 -16.52 6.49
C GLN A 69 10.04 -16.69 7.37
N LEU A 70 9.89 -15.91 8.45
CA LEU A 70 8.69 -15.91 9.28
C LEU A 70 7.46 -15.48 8.46
N PHE A 71 7.58 -14.40 7.66
CA PHE A 71 6.51 -13.94 6.77
C PHE A 71 6.01 -15.06 5.83
N LYS A 72 6.94 -15.87 5.31
CA LYS A 72 6.61 -17.06 4.52
C LYS A 72 5.98 -18.17 5.37
N ALA A 73 6.61 -18.52 6.49
CA ALA A 73 6.22 -19.65 7.33
C ALA A 73 4.83 -19.46 7.97
N TYR A 74 4.50 -18.23 8.38
CA TYR A 74 3.17 -17.91 8.88
C TYR A 74 2.09 -18.00 7.80
N GLY A 75 2.44 -17.83 6.54
CA GLY A 75 1.54 -17.95 5.38
C GLY A 75 1.14 -16.62 4.74
N CYS A 76 1.75 -15.50 5.13
CA CYS A 76 1.43 -14.18 4.59
C CYS A 76 1.59 -14.12 3.05
N ILE A 77 2.57 -14.88 2.53
CA ILE A 77 2.86 -14.99 1.10
C ILE A 77 1.70 -15.58 0.27
N ALA A 78 0.75 -16.28 0.88
CA ALA A 78 -0.40 -16.83 0.14
C ALA A 78 -1.21 -15.70 -0.53
N CYS A 79 -1.26 -14.52 0.12
CA CYS A 79 -1.94 -13.34 -0.39
C CYS A 79 -0.94 -12.27 -0.88
N HIS A 80 0.15 -12.06 -0.15
CA HIS A 80 1.13 -11.01 -0.41
C HIS A 80 2.33 -11.54 -1.20
N GLN A 81 2.12 -11.73 -2.50
CA GLN A 81 3.11 -12.32 -3.42
C GLN A 81 3.34 -11.46 -4.68
N GLY A 82 4.28 -11.89 -5.52
CA GLY A 82 4.64 -11.22 -6.77
C GLY A 82 5.45 -9.95 -6.56
N ALA A 83 5.67 -9.21 -7.64
CA ALA A 83 6.58 -8.05 -7.66
C ALA A 83 6.20 -6.94 -6.66
N ASN A 84 4.91 -6.81 -6.34
CA ASN A 84 4.38 -5.82 -5.42
C ASN A 84 4.11 -6.37 -4.01
N VAL A 85 4.42 -7.66 -3.75
CA VAL A 85 4.15 -8.31 -2.47
C VAL A 85 2.66 -8.13 -2.09
N GLY A 86 1.78 -8.44 -3.05
CA GLY A 86 0.35 -8.16 -3.03
C GLY A 86 -0.12 -7.38 -4.26
N GLY A 87 -1.36 -6.89 -4.22
CA GLY A 87 -1.96 -6.07 -5.27
C GLY A 87 -2.66 -6.83 -6.40
N ASN A 88 -2.52 -8.15 -6.45
CA ASN A 88 -2.97 -9.03 -7.55
C ASN A 88 -4.16 -9.93 -7.19
N LEU A 89 -4.62 -9.92 -5.93
CA LEU A 89 -5.70 -10.77 -5.44
C LEU A 89 -6.79 -9.96 -4.75
N PHE A 90 -7.98 -10.53 -4.69
CA PHE A 90 -9.07 -10.09 -3.81
C PHE A 90 -9.29 -11.16 -2.75
N GLN A 91 -9.39 -10.76 -1.48
CA GLN A 91 -9.53 -11.66 -0.35
C GLN A 91 -10.50 -11.10 0.67
N LYS A 92 -11.23 -11.99 1.35
CA LYS A 92 -12.07 -11.61 2.49
C LYS A 92 -11.18 -11.13 3.63
N PHE A 93 -11.47 -9.97 4.18
CA PHE A 93 -10.85 -9.51 5.42
C PHE A 93 -11.63 -10.10 6.60
N GLY A 94 -10.96 -10.91 7.41
CA GLY A 94 -11.54 -11.74 8.46
C GLY A 94 -11.91 -13.14 8.01
N ILE A 95 -10.91 -13.94 7.64
CA ILE A 95 -11.15 -15.36 7.33
C ILE A 95 -11.41 -16.16 8.61
N PHE A 96 -10.65 -15.87 9.68
CA PHE A 96 -10.72 -16.60 10.94
C PHE A 96 -11.35 -15.80 12.08
N GLN A 97 -11.19 -14.47 12.09
CA GLN A 97 -11.80 -13.59 13.08
C GLN A 97 -12.40 -12.38 12.38
N ASP A 98 -13.55 -11.91 12.85
CA ASP A 98 -14.22 -10.74 12.30
C ASP A 98 -13.43 -9.45 12.65
N PRO A 99 -12.82 -8.76 11.66
CA PRO A 99 -12.05 -7.54 11.88
C PRO A 99 -12.95 -6.36 12.26
N PHE A 100 -14.27 -6.48 12.12
CA PHE A 100 -15.24 -5.46 12.45
C PHE A 100 -15.95 -5.73 13.78
N ALA A 101 -15.57 -6.80 14.50
CA ALA A 101 -16.12 -7.10 15.81
C ALA A 101 -15.97 -5.88 16.75
N GLY A 102 -17.09 -5.46 17.34
CA GLY A 102 -17.15 -4.28 18.22
C GLY A 102 -17.38 -2.95 17.51
N GLN A 103 -17.45 -2.90 16.19
CA GLN A 103 -17.90 -1.69 15.47
C GLN A 103 -19.42 -1.58 15.54
N LYS A 104 -19.92 -0.44 16.07
CA LYS A 104 -21.36 -0.17 16.18
C LYS A 104 -22.05 0.02 14.83
N THR A 105 -21.33 0.56 13.85
CA THR A 105 -21.84 0.85 12.51
C THR A 105 -20.74 0.66 11.48
N LEU A 106 -21.04 -0.07 10.41
CA LEU A 106 -20.15 -0.23 9.26
C LEU A 106 -20.39 0.88 8.25
N SER A 107 -19.32 1.46 7.73
CA SER A 107 -19.34 2.40 6.62
C SER A 107 -19.51 1.67 5.28
N GLN A 108 -19.79 2.42 4.21
CA GLN A 108 -19.77 1.87 2.85
C GLN A 108 -18.40 1.31 2.46
N ALA A 109 -17.30 1.88 2.97
CA ALA A 109 -15.95 1.39 2.70
C ALA A 109 -15.71 0.01 3.33
N ASP A 110 -16.33 -0.27 4.49
CA ASP A 110 -16.21 -1.56 5.17
C ASP A 110 -16.86 -2.70 4.37
N LEU A 111 -17.83 -2.40 3.50
CA LEU A 111 -18.45 -3.39 2.62
C LEU A 111 -17.46 -3.95 1.58
N GLY A 112 -16.37 -3.22 1.31
CA GLY A 112 -15.35 -3.62 0.36
C GLY A 112 -15.91 -3.71 -1.06
N ARG A 113 -15.55 -4.79 -1.76
CA ARG A 113 -15.92 -5.03 -3.16
C ARG A 113 -17.43 -5.10 -3.38
N PHE A 114 -18.22 -5.52 -2.37
CA PHE A 114 -19.68 -5.49 -2.41
C PHE A 114 -20.24 -4.11 -2.77
N ALA A 115 -19.63 -3.01 -2.28
CA ALA A 115 -20.10 -1.66 -2.59
C ALA A 115 -20.04 -1.31 -4.09
N ILE A 116 -19.30 -2.10 -4.87
CA ILE A 116 -19.17 -1.94 -6.33
C ILE A 116 -20.00 -2.99 -7.06
N THR A 117 -19.98 -4.25 -6.61
CA THR A 117 -20.55 -5.37 -7.36
C THR A 117 -21.98 -5.73 -6.96
N GLY A 118 -22.39 -5.41 -5.73
CA GLY A 118 -23.68 -5.82 -5.15
C GLY A 118 -23.79 -7.32 -4.87
N ALA A 119 -22.76 -8.13 -5.16
CA ALA A 119 -22.78 -9.57 -4.93
C ALA A 119 -22.42 -9.89 -3.48
N GLU A 120 -23.30 -10.59 -2.76
CA GLU A 120 -23.11 -10.90 -1.33
C GLU A 120 -21.79 -11.63 -1.03
N SER A 121 -21.30 -12.46 -1.96
CA SER A 121 -20.01 -13.14 -1.86
C SER A 121 -18.80 -12.19 -1.81
N ASP A 122 -18.96 -10.95 -2.28
CA ASP A 122 -17.93 -9.91 -2.27
C ASP A 122 -17.98 -9.03 -1.00
N ARG A 123 -18.89 -9.31 -0.05
CA ARG A 123 -18.98 -8.55 1.20
C ARG A 123 -17.72 -8.73 2.03
N HIS A 124 -17.11 -7.61 2.42
CA HIS A 124 -15.84 -7.54 3.14
C HIS A 124 -14.65 -8.15 2.37
N VAL A 125 -14.79 -8.30 1.05
CA VAL A 125 -13.69 -8.69 0.16
C VAL A 125 -12.96 -7.42 -0.29
N PHE A 126 -11.64 -7.40 -0.12
CA PHE A 126 -10.79 -6.28 -0.47
C PHE A 126 -9.70 -6.71 -1.44
N ARG A 127 -9.23 -5.78 -2.28
CA ARG A 127 -7.97 -6.00 -2.99
C ARG A 127 -6.86 -6.12 -1.94
N VAL A 128 -6.10 -7.20 -1.98
CA VAL A 128 -4.90 -7.36 -1.16
C VAL A 128 -3.94 -6.21 -1.51
N PRO A 129 -3.57 -5.31 -0.58
CA PRO A 129 -2.73 -4.17 -0.90
C PRO A 129 -1.30 -4.62 -1.24
N SER A 130 -0.60 -3.80 -2.02
CA SER A 130 0.86 -3.91 -2.17
C SER A 130 1.52 -3.59 -0.82
N LEU A 131 2.54 -4.36 -0.43
CA LEU A 131 3.36 -4.04 0.75
C LEU A 131 4.62 -3.25 0.42
N ARG A 132 4.83 -2.87 -0.85
CA ARG A 132 5.88 -1.92 -1.22
C ARG A 132 5.69 -0.60 -0.47
N ASN A 133 6.76 -0.13 0.16
CA ASN A 133 6.77 1.11 0.96
C ASN A 133 5.81 1.09 2.16
N VAL A 134 5.40 -0.08 2.64
CA VAL A 134 4.42 -0.18 3.75
C VAL A 134 4.90 0.56 5.01
N ALA A 135 6.21 0.51 5.30
CA ALA A 135 6.81 1.19 6.46
C ALA A 135 6.64 2.71 6.48
N VAL A 136 6.34 3.34 5.33
CA VAL A 136 6.21 4.80 5.20
C VAL A 136 4.81 5.25 4.79
N THR A 137 3.81 4.37 4.92
CA THR A 137 2.42 4.61 4.46
C THR A 137 1.37 4.44 5.56
N ALA A 138 1.78 4.54 6.82
CA ALA A 138 0.84 4.63 7.94
C ALA A 138 -0.18 5.78 7.74
N PRO A 139 -1.42 5.65 8.25
CA PRO A 139 -1.95 4.50 8.98
C PRO A 139 -2.43 3.35 8.06
N TYR A 140 -2.67 2.19 8.66
CA TYR A 140 -2.93 0.91 7.99
C TYR A 140 -4.41 0.52 7.95
N PHE A 141 -4.73 -0.40 7.03
CA PHE A 141 -6.07 -0.86 6.63
C PHE A 141 -6.87 0.19 5.84
N HIS A 142 -8.03 -0.22 5.31
CA HIS A 142 -8.85 0.62 4.42
C HIS A 142 -9.44 1.84 5.11
N ASP A 143 -9.51 1.83 6.44
CA ASP A 143 -10.04 2.92 7.27
C ASP A 143 -8.97 3.62 8.11
N GLY A 144 -7.69 3.24 7.98
CA GLY A 144 -6.60 3.88 8.71
C GLY A 144 -6.67 3.72 10.23
N ARG A 145 -7.38 2.72 10.75
CA ARG A 145 -7.61 2.57 12.20
C ARG A 145 -6.35 2.26 13.02
N THR A 146 -5.24 1.89 12.39
CA THR A 146 -4.03 1.45 13.07
C THR A 146 -2.82 2.24 12.57
N ALA A 147 -2.15 2.99 13.46
CA ALA A 147 -0.93 3.72 13.10
C ALA A 147 0.35 2.87 13.18
N SER A 148 0.31 1.72 13.87
CA SER A 148 1.49 0.87 14.13
C SER A 148 1.57 -0.30 13.14
N LEU A 149 2.72 -0.45 12.46
CA LEU A 149 2.93 -1.56 11.52
C LEU A 149 2.93 -2.90 12.25
N GLY A 150 3.60 -2.99 13.41
CA GLY A 150 3.60 -4.20 14.23
C GLY A 150 2.19 -4.60 14.69
N GLN A 151 1.34 -3.63 15.05
CA GLN A 151 -0.06 -3.92 15.37
C GLN A 151 -0.82 -4.42 14.13
N ALA A 152 -0.57 -3.84 12.95
CA ALA A 152 -1.19 -4.29 11.72
C ALA A 152 -0.79 -5.73 11.36
N VAL A 153 0.50 -6.10 11.53
CA VAL A 153 0.98 -7.48 11.33
C VAL A 153 0.26 -8.45 12.27
N ARG A 154 0.16 -8.14 13.57
CA ARG A 154 -0.54 -9.00 14.54
C ARG A 154 -2.04 -9.13 14.25
N ILE A 155 -2.70 -8.06 13.83
CA ILE A 155 -4.11 -8.11 13.40
C ILE A 155 -4.26 -9.03 12.19
N MET A 156 -3.37 -8.93 11.20
CA MET A 156 -3.41 -9.79 10.02
C MET A 156 -3.15 -11.26 10.35
N ALA A 157 -2.19 -11.55 11.23
CA ALA A 157 -1.94 -12.92 11.67
C ALA A 157 -3.18 -13.55 12.33
N ARG A 158 -3.85 -12.80 13.22
CA ARG A 158 -5.07 -13.29 13.90
C ARG A 158 -6.24 -13.44 12.94
N ASN A 159 -6.54 -12.40 12.16
CA ASN A 159 -7.77 -12.34 11.37
C ASN A 159 -7.70 -13.16 10.08
N GLN A 160 -6.53 -13.21 9.43
CA GLN A 160 -6.35 -13.89 8.14
C GLN A 160 -5.79 -15.29 8.27
N LEU A 161 -5.03 -15.59 9.32
CA LEU A 161 -4.33 -16.87 9.47
C LEU A 161 -4.79 -17.65 10.70
N GLY A 162 -5.58 -17.04 11.60
CA GLY A 162 -6.00 -17.67 12.85
C GLY A 162 -4.83 -17.90 13.82
N ARG A 163 -3.77 -17.10 13.70
CA ARG A 163 -2.53 -17.27 14.46
C ARG A 163 -2.29 -16.09 15.39
N GLU A 164 -1.94 -16.41 16.62
CA GLU A 164 -1.26 -15.46 17.51
C GLU A 164 0.24 -15.50 17.19
N ILE A 165 0.83 -14.33 17.00
CA ILE A 165 2.28 -14.18 16.85
C ILE A 165 2.80 -13.37 18.02
N ASP A 166 3.95 -13.77 18.56
CA ASP A 166 4.57 -13.03 19.65
C ASP A 166 5.16 -11.70 19.16
N GLN A 167 5.60 -10.88 20.11
CA GLN A 167 6.16 -9.56 19.82
C GLN A 167 7.45 -9.66 19.01
N ARG A 168 8.30 -10.66 19.27
CA ARG A 168 9.59 -10.82 18.61
C ARG A 168 9.41 -11.14 17.14
N ASP A 169 8.53 -12.09 16.82
CA ASP A 169 8.23 -12.47 15.45
C ASP A 169 7.56 -11.33 14.69
N ALA A 170 6.65 -10.59 15.35
CA ALA A 170 6.05 -9.39 14.77
C ALA A 170 7.12 -8.34 14.44
N ASP A 171 8.09 -8.11 15.32
CA ASP A 171 9.18 -7.15 15.10
C ASP A 171 10.10 -7.57 13.95
N LEU A 172 10.49 -8.85 13.89
CA LEU A 172 11.28 -9.38 12.78
C LEU A 172 10.55 -9.24 11.43
N ILE A 173 9.24 -9.52 11.40
CA ILE A 173 8.44 -9.29 10.19
C ILE A 173 8.40 -7.81 9.83
N VAL A 174 8.29 -6.91 10.82
CA VAL A 174 8.34 -5.46 10.58
C VAL A 174 9.68 -5.03 9.99
N GLU A 175 10.81 -5.55 10.48
CA GLU A 175 12.14 -5.32 9.91
C GLU A 175 12.18 -5.74 8.44
N PHE A 176 11.71 -6.95 8.12
CA PHE A 176 11.56 -7.39 6.74
C PHE A 176 10.70 -6.42 5.90
N LEU A 177 9.52 -6.02 6.39
CA LEU A 177 8.65 -5.09 5.67
C LEU A 177 9.30 -3.72 5.44
N GLY A 178 10.21 -3.30 6.32
CA GLY A 178 11.05 -2.11 6.14
C GLY A 178 11.92 -2.19 4.89
N THR A 179 12.45 -3.38 4.58
CA THR A 179 13.31 -3.62 3.39
C THR A 179 12.58 -3.47 2.06
N LEU A 180 11.24 -3.43 2.07
CA LEU A 180 10.39 -3.23 0.89
C LEU A 180 10.23 -1.75 0.49
N THR A 181 10.83 -0.83 1.24
CA THR A 181 10.84 0.60 0.93
C THR A 181 11.91 0.89 -0.12
N GLY A 182 11.48 1.44 -1.26
CA GLY A 182 12.35 1.81 -2.36
C GLY A 182 12.76 3.28 -2.36
N GLU A 183 13.36 3.68 -3.46
CA GLU A 183 13.84 5.04 -3.70
C GLU A 183 12.97 5.75 -4.74
N TYR A 184 12.69 7.03 -4.51
CA TYR A 184 12.11 7.90 -5.54
C TYR A 184 13.14 8.95 -5.94
N ARG A 185 13.52 8.98 -7.22
CA ARG A 185 14.57 9.85 -7.76
C ARG A 185 15.92 9.72 -7.02
N GLY A 186 16.29 8.50 -6.68
CA GLY A 186 17.55 8.17 -5.99
C GLY A 186 17.57 8.55 -4.50
N GLN A 187 16.43 8.94 -3.93
CA GLN A 187 16.29 9.23 -2.51
C GLN A 187 15.41 8.17 -1.85
N PRO A 188 15.82 7.59 -0.70
CA PRO A 188 14.96 6.70 0.06
C PRO A 188 13.62 7.37 0.39
N LEU A 189 12.52 6.65 0.23
CA LEU A 189 11.23 7.16 0.69
C LEU A 189 11.20 7.25 2.21
N THR A 190 10.70 8.37 2.71
CA THR A 190 10.44 8.63 4.12
C THR A 190 8.94 8.80 4.37
N SER A 191 8.49 8.69 5.62
CA SER A 191 7.08 8.93 5.93
C SER A 191 6.73 10.41 5.75
N ALA A 192 5.43 10.71 5.57
CA ALA A 192 4.99 12.10 5.50
C ALA A 192 5.23 12.85 6.82
N ALA A 193 5.20 12.14 7.96
CA ALA A 193 5.51 12.70 9.27
C ALA A 193 6.99 13.13 9.35
N ASP A 194 7.91 12.31 8.85
CA ASP A 194 9.35 12.62 8.85
C ASP A 194 9.69 13.84 7.99
N ARG A 195 8.92 14.08 6.91
CA ARG A 195 9.12 15.24 6.01
C ARG A 195 8.61 16.55 6.58
N LEU A 196 7.68 16.53 7.54
CA LEU A 196 7.14 17.75 8.17
C LEU A 196 8.01 18.25 9.33
N GLN A 197 9.04 17.48 9.70
CA GLN A 197 9.99 17.79 10.76
C GLN A 197 11.35 18.29 10.21
N GLN A 198 11.49 18.41 8.88
CA GLN A 198 12.66 18.96 8.17
C GLN A 198 12.30 20.28 7.52
#